data_AF-A0A968TK55-F1
#
_entry.id   AF-A0A968TK55-F1
#
_cell.length_a   1.000
_cell.length_b   1.000
_cell.length_c   1.000
_cell.angle_alpha   90.00
_cell.angle_beta   90.00
_cell.angle_gamma   90.00
#
_symmetry.space_group_name_H-M   'P 1'
#
loop_
_entity.id
_entity.type
_entity.pdbx_description
1 polymer ?
#
loop_
_entity_poly.entity_id
_entity_poly.type
_entity_poly.pdbx_seq_one_letter_code
_entity_poly.pdbx_strand_id
1 'polypeptide(L)'
;MEFLSFFLMDFVKQLQSPTLSFLIAGMVIAAFGSQLVIPEAVCQIIVFMLLARIGLSGGIEIRNSNLAEMVLPAAFSVTVGILVVFIARFTLAKLPKVKTVDAIATGGLFGAVSGSTMAAALTLLDEQNIPYEAWAGALYPFMDIPAL
;
A
#
# COMPACT_ATOMS: atom_id res chain seq x y z
N MET A 1 -9.06 13.76 -28.89
CA MET A 1 -9.57 14.86 -28.04
C MET A 1 -10.28 14.29 -26.80
N GLU A 2 -11.19 13.31 -26.95
CA GLU A 2 -11.91 12.70 -25.80
C GLU A 2 -11.00 12.02 -24.77
N PHE A 3 -10.01 11.22 -25.18
CA PHE A 3 -9.09 10.55 -24.24
C PHE A 3 -8.40 11.54 -23.28
N LEU A 4 -7.90 12.66 -23.81
CA LEU A 4 -7.15 13.64 -23.03
C LEU A 4 -8.08 14.36 -22.03
N SER A 5 -9.33 14.60 -22.42
CA SER A 5 -10.37 15.16 -21.55
C SER A 5 -10.75 14.19 -20.43
N PHE A 6 -10.97 12.91 -20.73
CA PHE A 6 -11.29 11.90 -19.72
C PHE A 6 -10.12 11.71 -18.74
N PHE A 7 -8.90 11.58 -19.26
CA PHE A 7 -7.69 11.49 -18.44
C PHE A 7 -7.52 12.69 -17.51
N LEU A 8 -7.66 13.92 -18.03
CA LEU A 8 -7.58 15.14 -17.21
C LEU A 8 -8.66 15.17 -16.14
N MET A 9 -9.89 14.76 -16.46
CA MET A 9 -11.00 14.78 -15.51
C MET A 9 -10.80 13.75 -14.39
N ASP A 10 -10.37 12.54 -14.70
CA ASP A 10 -10.09 11.49 -13.71
C ASP A 10 -8.85 11.83 -12.88
N PHE A 11 -7.82 12.42 -13.50
CA PHE A 11 -6.63 12.91 -12.80
C PHE A 11 -6.98 13.98 -11.77
N VAL A 12 -7.81 14.97 -12.14
CA VAL A 12 -8.26 16.01 -11.21
C VAL A 12 -9.11 15.43 -10.08
N LYS A 13 -10.01 14.48 -10.37
CA LYS A 13 -10.77 13.77 -9.34
C LYS A 13 -9.86 13.04 -8.35
N GLN A 14 -8.83 12.35 -8.84
CA GLN A 14 -7.91 11.62 -7.97
C GLN A 14 -7.13 12.56 -7.04
N LEU A 15 -6.72 13.74 -7.53
CA LEU A 15 -6.08 14.77 -6.71
C LEU A 15 -6.98 15.29 -5.58
N GLN A 16 -8.29 15.33 -5.81
CA GLN A 16 -9.30 15.72 -4.81
C GLN A 16 -9.61 14.61 -3.80
N SER A 17 -9.06 13.40 -3.96
CA SER A 17 -9.22 12.36 -2.96
C SER A 17 -8.65 12.82 -1.61
N PRO A 18 -9.31 12.50 -0.48
CA PRO A 18 -8.86 12.94 0.85
C PRO A 18 -7.39 12.60 1.11
N THR A 19 -6.95 11.40 0.75
CA THR A 19 -5.58 10.92 0.96
C THR A 19 -4.54 11.77 0.25
N LEU A 20 -4.72 12.04 -1.05
CA LEU A 20 -3.79 12.87 -1.84
C LEU A 20 -3.86 14.34 -1.40
N SER A 21 -5.06 14.85 -1.12
CA SER A 21 -5.24 16.22 -0.63
C SER A 21 -4.53 16.44 0.72
N PHE A 22 -4.64 15.51 1.67
CA PHE A 22 -3.90 15.58 2.94
C PHE A 22 -2.39 15.49 2.74
N LEU A 23 -1.91 14.62 1.85
CA LEU A 23 -0.49 14.50 1.52
C LEU A 23 0.05 15.82 0.92
N ILE A 24 -0.65 16.38 -0.06
CA ILE A 24 -0.25 17.64 -0.73
C ILE A 24 -0.30 18.80 0.27
N ALA A 25 -1.37 18.93 1.06
CA ALA A 25 -1.47 19.96 2.08
C ALA A 25 -0.34 19.84 3.12
N GLY A 26 -0.01 18.63 3.55
CA GLY A 26 1.12 18.37 4.45
C GLY A 26 2.45 18.79 3.85
N MET A 27 2.72 18.46 2.58
CA MET A 27 3.92 18.91 1.88
C MET A 27 3.99 20.43 1.76
N VAL A 28 2.88 21.09 1.43
CA VAL A 28 2.80 22.55 1.30
C VAL A 28 3.07 23.21 2.66
N ILE A 29 2.43 22.74 3.73
CA ILE A 29 2.63 23.24 5.10
C ILE A 29 4.08 23.05 5.55
N ALA A 30 4.69 21.90 5.26
CA ALA A 30 6.10 21.64 5.54
C ALA A 30 7.03 22.56 4.73
N ALA A 31 6.73 22.80 3.45
CA ALA A 31 7.49 23.71 2.60
C ALA A 31 7.45 25.17 3.09
N PHE A 32 6.36 25.59 3.74
CA PHE A 32 6.26 26.89 4.41
C PHE A 32 6.99 26.94 5.76
N GLY A 33 7.74 25.90 6.15
CA GLY A 33 8.54 25.87 7.37
C GLY A 33 7.73 25.62 8.64
N SER A 34 6.53 25.04 8.52
CA SER A 34 5.71 24.69 9.69
C SER A 34 6.42 23.67 10.57
N GLN A 35 6.51 23.98 11.86
CA GLN A 35 7.05 23.06 12.89
C GLN A 35 5.93 22.24 13.53
N LEU A 36 5.00 21.72 12.72
CA LEU A 36 3.94 20.86 13.22
C LEU A 36 4.55 19.52 13.65
N VAL A 37 4.86 19.39 14.94
CA VAL A 37 5.35 18.15 15.53
C VAL A 37 4.19 17.39 16.12
N ILE A 38 3.91 16.20 15.59
CA ILE A 38 2.95 15.27 16.18
C ILE A 38 3.68 14.49 17.28
N PRO A 39 3.16 14.48 18.53
CA PRO A 39 3.78 13.71 19.61
C PRO A 39 3.89 12.22 19.28
N GLU A 40 5.00 11.59 19.64
CA GLU A 40 5.26 10.18 19.33
C GLU A 40 4.17 9.24 19.86
N ALA A 41 3.64 9.52 21.06
CA ALA A 41 2.54 8.76 21.65
C ALA A 41 1.26 8.76 20.78
N VAL A 42 0.97 9.88 20.09
CA VAL A 42 -0.17 9.97 19.18
C VAL A 42 0.07 9.10 17.96
N CYS A 43 1.28 9.15 17.38
CA CYS A 43 1.66 8.27 16.27
C CYS A 43 1.54 6.79 16.64
N GLN A 44 2.01 6.38 17.82
CA GLN A 44 1.94 5.00 18.28
C GLN A 44 0.49 4.52 18.43
N ILE A 45 -0.40 5.33 19.02
CA ILE A 45 -1.83 4.99 19.17
C ILE A 45 -2.49 4.87 17.79
N ILE A 46 -2.19 5.79 16.86
CA ILE A 46 -2.73 5.74 15.49
C ILE A 46 -2.28 4.47 14.79
N VAL A 47 -0.98 4.16 14.82
CA VAL A 47 -0.42 2.94 14.19
C VAL A 47 -1.07 1.69 14.81
N PHE A 48 -1.18 1.62 16.13
CA PHE A 48 -1.84 0.51 16.81
C PHE A 48 -3.31 0.36 16.37
N MET A 49 -4.09 1.45 16.36
CA MET A 49 -5.47 1.41 15.91
C MET A 49 -5.60 0.99 14.45
N LEU A 50 -4.71 1.48 13.57
CA LEU A 50 -4.70 1.10 12.15
C LEU A 50 -4.40 -0.38 11.98
N LEU A 51 -3.33 -0.89 12.60
CA LEU A 51 -2.96 -2.31 12.54
C LEU A 51 -4.05 -3.20 13.14
N ALA A 52 -4.63 -2.81 14.27
CA ALA A 52 -5.73 -3.54 14.90
C ALA A 52 -6.97 -3.58 14.01
N ARG A 53 -7.36 -2.45 13.41
CA ARG A 53 -8.49 -2.38 12.48
C ARG A 53 -8.25 -3.25 11.25
N ILE A 54 -7.07 -3.17 10.64
CA ILE A 54 -6.70 -3.97 9.47
C ILE A 54 -6.77 -5.47 9.82
N GLY A 55 -6.18 -5.87 10.95
CA GLY A 55 -6.19 -7.26 11.40
C GLY A 55 -7.60 -7.79 11.71
N LEU A 56 -8.42 -7.00 12.41
CA LEU A 56 -9.80 -7.38 12.73
C LEU A 56 -10.69 -7.46 11.48
N SER A 57 -10.62 -6.47 10.60
CA SER A 57 -11.37 -6.47 9.34
C SER A 57 -10.96 -7.64 8.45
N GLY A 58 -9.66 -7.87 8.25
CA GLY A 58 -9.18 -9.03 7.49
C GLY A 58 -9.62 -10.36 8.10
N GLY A 59 -9.57 -10.50 9.42
CA GLY A 59 -10.02 -11.71 10.12
C GLY A 59 -11.52 -11.98 9.99
N ILE A 60 -12.35 -10.93 10.00
CA ILE A 60 -13.80 -11.06 9.78
C ILE A 60 -14.10 -11.54 8.36
N GLU A 61 -13.42 -10.97 7.35
CA GLU A 61 -13.63 -11.37 5.95
C GLU A 61 -13.15 -12.79 5.69
N ILE A 62 -12.01 -13.19 6.25
CA ILE A 62 -11.52 -14.58 6.16
C ILE A 62 -12.53 -15.56 6.79
N ARG A 63 -13.08 -15.23 7.97
CA ARG A 63 -14.02 -16.11 8.68
C ARG A 63 -15.27 -16.43 7.86
N ASN A 64 -15.75 -15.49 7.07
CA ASN A 64 -16.95 -15.63 6.26
C ASN A 64 -16.68 -16.23 4.87
N SER A 65 -15.43 -16.54 4.55
CA SER A 65 -14.97 -16.92 3.22
C SER A 65 -14.48 -18.36 3.15
N ASN A 66 -14.45 -18.91 1.93
CA ASN A 66 -13.87 -20.22 1.68
C ASN A 66 -12.34 -20.15 1.65
N LEU A 67 -11.68 -20.67 2.68
CA LEU A 67 -10.23 -20.67 2.79
C LEU A 67 -9.52 -21.36 1.61
N ALA A 68 -10.17 -22.34 0.96
CA ALA A 68 -9.58 -23.04 -0.18
C ALA A 68 -9.37 -22.12 -1.39
N GLU A 69 -10.24 -21.12 -1.56
CA GLU A 69 -10.14 -20.14 -2.65
C GLU A 69 -8.99 -19.15 -2.42
N MET A 70 -8.59 -18.92 -1.17
CA MET A 70 -7.54 -17.98 -0.80
C MET A 70 -6.12 -18.57 -0.98
N VAL A 71 -5.96 -19.90 -0.97
CA VAL A 71 -4.63 -20.55 -1.00
C VAL A 71 -3.82 -20.16 -2.24
N LEU A 72 -4.44 -20.20 -3.41
CA LEU A 72 -3.77 -19.90 -4.67
C LEU A 72 -3.36 -18.41 -4.75
N PRO A 73 -4.26 -17.43 -4.52
CA PRO A 73 -3.92 -16.01 -4.41
C PRO A 73 -2.84 -15.72 -3.36
N ALA A 74 -2.93 -16.31 -2.17
CA ALA A 74 -1.92 -16.11 -1.13
C ALA A 74 -0.54 -16.60 -1.57
N ALA A 75 -0.45 -17.76 -2.21
CA ALA A 75 0.82 -18.28 -2.75
C ALA A 75 1.40 -17.33 -3.83
N PHE A 76 0.54 -16.78 -4.69
CA PHE A 76 0.96 -15.77 -5.66
C PHE A 76 1.44 -14.47 -4.99
N SER A 77 0.73 -13.98 -3.96
CA SER A 77 1.13 -12.79 -3.20
C SER A 77 2.53 -12.94 -2.59
N VAL A 78 2.82 -14.09 -1.97
CA VAL A 78 4.17 -14.39 -1.44
C VAL A 78 5.19 -14.40 -2.56
N THR A 79 4.89 -15.07 -3.68
CA THR A 79 5.80 -15.18 -4.82
C THR A 79 6.13 -13.81 -5.40
N VAL A 80 5.13 -12.94 -5.54
CA VAL A 80 5.30 -11.56 -6.00
C VAL A 80 6.18 -10.77 -5.05
N GLY A 81 5.92 -10.83 -3.73
CA GLY A 81 6.77 -10.18 -2.74
C GLY A 81 8.25 -10.60 -2.86
N ILE A 82 8.49 -11.90 -3.04
CA ILE A 82 9.84 -12.46 -3.19
C ILE A 82 10.47 -11.90 -4.47
N LEU A 83 9.73 -11.91 -5.57
CA LEU A 83 10.19 -11.38 -6.85
C LEU A 83 10.58 -9.90 -6.75
N VAL A 84 9.83 -9.07 -6.01
CA VAL A 84 10.19 -7.65 -5.85
C VAL A 84 11.52 -7.50 -5.11
N VAL A 85 11.76 -8.27 -4.05
CA VAL A 85 13.05 -8.25 -3.34
C VAL A 85 14.20 -8.65 -4.27
N PHE A 86 13.99 -9.66 -5.13
CA PHE A 86 14.97 -10.04 -6.15
C PHE A 86 15.18 -8.95 -7.20
N ILE A 87 14.12 -8.31 -7.67
CA ILE A 87 14.21 -7.17 -8.59
C ILE A 87 15.05 -6.06 -7.94
N ALA A 88 14.78 -5.69 -6.69
CA ALA A 88 15.55 -4.69 -5.96
C ALA A 88 17.03 -5.08 -5.85
N ARG A 89 17.32 -6.35 -5.52
CA ARG A 89 18.70 -6.86 -5.51
C ARG A 89 19.38 -6.70 -6.88
N PHE A 90 18.73 -7.01 -7.98
CA PHE A 90 19.36 -6.97 -9.31
C PHE A 90 19.32 -5.60 -9.99
N THR A 91 18.57 -4.64 -9.45
CA THR A 91 18.44 -3.26 -9.95
C THR A 91 19.14 -2.26 -9.03
N LEU A 92 18.67 -2.10 -7.79
CA LEU A 92 19.23 -1.14 -6.82
C LEU A 92 20.68 -1.48 -6.46
N ALA A 93 21.04 -2.77 -6.31
CA ALA A 93 22.42 -3.11 -5.97
C ALA A 93 23.42 -2.87 -7.12
N LYS A 94 22.94 -2.57 -8.34
CA LYS A 94 23.79 -2.15 -9.46
C LYS A 94 24.07 -0.64 -9.46
N LEU A 95 23.36 0.13 -8.63
CA LEU A 95 23.59 1.57 -8.52
C LEU A 95 24.91 1.86 -7.80
N PRO A 96 25.66 2.88 -8.24
CA PRO A 96 26.89 3.27 -7.57
C PRO A 96 26.60 3.70 -6.13
N LYS A 97 27.42 3.22 -5.19
CA LYS A 97 27.33 3.49 -3.73
C LYS A 97 26.20 2.78 -2.97
N VAL A 98 25.42 1.89 -3.60
CA VAL A 98 24.40 1.10 -2.89
C VAL A 98 24.95 -0.28 -2.56
N LYS A 99 24.97 -0.66 -1.28
CA LYS A 99 25.35 -2.03 -0.90
C LYS A 99 24.21 -2.99 -1.25
N THR A 100 24.55 -4.24 -1.55
CA THR A 100 23.55 -5.27 -1.82
C THR A 100 22.57 -5.47 -0.67
N VAL A 101 23.04 -5.34 0.57
CA VAL A 101 22.21 -5.41 1.78
C VAL A 101 21.20 -4.26 1.82
N ASP A 102 21.65 -3.03 1.56
CA ASP A 102 20.78 -1.84 1.54
C ASP A 102 19.74 -1.94 0.43
N ALA A 103 20.11 -2.48 -0.74
CA ALA A 103 19.19 -2.72 -1.85
C ALA A 103 18.10 -3.74 -1.50
N ILE A 104 18.48 -4.85 -0.85
CA ILE A 104 17.53 -5.89 -0.41
C ILE A 104 16.61 -5.34 0.69
N ALA A 105 17.16 -4.65 1.69
CA ALA A 105 16.38 -4.04 2.77
C ALA A 105 15.39 -3.00 2.24
N THR A 106 15.81 -2.16 1.30
CA THR A 106 14.94 -1.19 0.62
C THR A 106 13.86 -1.91 -0.20
N GLY A 107 14.23 -2.97 -0.93
CA GLY A 107 13.31 -3.78 -1.71
C GLY A 107 12.27 -4.52 -0.87
N GLY A 108 12.64 -4.99 0.32
CA GLY A 108 11.69 -5.53 1.29
C GLY A 108 10.77 -4.43 1.79
N LEU A 109 11.33 -3.38 2.39
CA LEU A 109 10.56 -2.34 3.08
C LEU A 109 9.60 -1.56 2.16
N PHE A 110 10.00 -1.29 0.92
CA PHE A 110 9.22 -0.47 -0.01
C PHE A 110 8.69 -1.21 -1.24
N GLY A 111 9.12 -2.46 -1.47
CA GLY A 111 8.74 -3.23 -2.65
C GLY A 111 7.49 -4.08 -2.47
N ALA A 112 7.00 -4.23 -1.24
CA ALA A 112 5.78 -4.98 -0.97
C ALA A 112 4.52 -4.12 -1.26
N VAL A 113 3.47 -4.18 -0.43
CA VAL A 113 2.23 -3.42 -0.69
C VAL A 113 2.17 -2.19 0.21
N SER A 114 1.69 -1.06 -0.31
CA SER A 114 1.27 0.05 0.53
C SER A 114 -0.19 -0.14 0.93
N GLY A 115 -0.47 -0.23 2.23
CA GLY A 115 -1.83 -0.37 2.75
C GLY A 115 -2.76 0.77 2.30
N SER A 116 -2.22 1.98 2.11
CA SER A 116 -3.00 3.12 1.60
C SER A 116 -3.34 3.00 0.11
N THR A 117 -2.42 2.44 -0.70
CA THR A 117 -2.65 2.19 -2.12
C THR A 117 -3.67 1.07 -2.31
N MET A 118 -3.57 0.01 -1.52
CA MET A 118 -4.56 -1.07 -1.53
C MET A 118 -5.94 -0.56 -1.12
N ALA A 119 -6.05 0.21 -0.03
CA ALA A 119 -7.32 0.78 0.41
C ALA A 119 -7.96 1.67 -0.66
N ALA A 120 -7.15 2.51 -1.33
CA ALA A 120 -7.61 3.34 -2.43
C ALA A 120 -8.07 2.50 -3.64
N ALA A 121 -7.35 1.43 -3.97
CA ALA A 121 -7.72 0.53 -5.06
C ALA A 121 -9.04 -0.21 -4.77
N LEU A 122 -9.23 -0.74 -3.57
CA LEU A 122 -10.48 -1.41 -3.17
C LEU A 122 -11.66 -0.44 -3.20
N THR A 123 -11.46 0.80 -2.70
CA THR A 123 -12.50 1.86 -2.75
C THR A 123 -12.86 2.20 -4.19
N LEU A 124 -11.87 2.26 -5.10
CA LEU A 124 -12.12 2.52 -6.51
C LEU A 124 -12.89 1.37 -7.19
N LEU A 125 -12.59 0.12 -6.83
CA LEU A 125 -13.35 -1.03 -7.31
C LEU A 125 -14.81 -0.98 -6.83
N ASP A 126 -15.04 -0.60 -5.56
CA ASP A 126 -16.38 -0.39 -5.01
C ASP A 126 -17.14 0.72 -5.76
N GLU A 127 -16.49 1.87 -5.99
CA GLU A 127 -17.08 3.00 -6.75
C GLU A 127 -17.45 2.59 -8.19
N GLN A 128 -16.63 1.75 -8.81
CA GLN A 128 -16.86 1.22 -10.16
C GLN A 128 -17.78 -0.01 -10.19
N ASN A 129 -18.28 -0.47 -9.05
CA ASN A 129 -19.08 -1.69 -8.91
C ASN A 129 -18.40 -2.92 -9.52
N ILE A 130 -17.06 -2.99 -9.44
CA ILE A 130 -16.29 -4.15 -9.88
C ILE A 130 -16.19 -5.11 -8.68
N PRO A 131 -16.76 -6.32 -8.76
CA PRO A 131 -16.69 -7.26 -7.66
C PRO A 131 -15.25 -7.74 -7.46
N TYR A 132 -14.84 -7.83 -6.20
CA TYR A 132 -13.60 -8.44 -5.76
C TYR A 132 -13.88 -9.30 -4.52
N GLU A 133 -12.95 -10.20 -4.21
CA GLU A 133 -13.08 -11.09 -3.07
C GLU A 133 -12.92 -10.32 -1.76
N ALA A 134 -13.83 -10.53 -0.81
CA ALA A 134 -13.85 -9.75 0.43
C ALA A 134 -12.56 -9.92 1.27
N TRP A 135 -11.87 -11.05 1.12
CA TRP A 135 -10.56 -11.32 1.72
C TRP A 135 -9.37 -10.76 0.93
N ALA A 136 -9.57 -10.03 -0.17
CA ALA A 136 -8.47 -9.44 -0.96
C ALA A 136 -7.55 -8.56 -0.11
N GLY A 137 -8.12 -7.79 0.82
CA GLY A 137 -7.35 -7.00 1.78
C GLY A 137 -6.47 -7.85 2.72
N ALA A 138 -6.85 -9.09 2.97
CA ALA A 138 -6.10 -10.02 3.80
C ALA A 138 -4.89 -10.66 3.08
N LEU A 139 -4.74 -10.45 1.77
CA LEU A 139 -3.53 -10.84 1.04
C LEU A 139 -2.32 -9.94 1.35
N TYR A 140 -2.56 -8.75 1.89
CA TYR A 140 -1.52 -7.76 2.21
C TYR A 140 -0.34 -8.34 3.01
N PRO A 141 -0.55 -9.03 4.16
CA PRO A 141 0.57 -9.53 4.96
C PRO A 141 1.36 -10.63 4.24
N PHE A 142 0.73 -11.40 3.34
CA PHE A 142 1.41 -12.45 2.60
C PHE A 142 2.44 -11.88 1.62
N MET A 143 2.14 -10.73 1.01
CA MET A 143 3.08 -10.05 0.13
C MET A 143 4.23 -9.37 0.89
N ASP A 144 3.99 -8.97 2.15
CA ASP A 144 5.00 -8.38 3.04
C ASP A 144 5.94 -9.42 3.68
N ILE A 145 5.64 -10.74 3.61
CA ILE A 145 6.49 -11.80 4.20
C ILE A 145 7.99 -11.66 3.86
N PRO A 146 8.41 -11.37 2.61
CA PRO A 146 9.82 -11.27 2.25
C PRO A 146 10.51 -10.02 2.79
N ALA A 147 9.74 -9.04 3.28
CA ALA A 147 10.21 -7.82 3.91
C ALA A 147 10.39 -7.95 5.42
N LEU A 148 9.71 -8.92 6.05
CA LEU A 148 9.74 -9.24 7.48
C LEU A 148 10.88 -10.22 7.80
#